data_AF-A0A9D5FNX6-F1
#
_entry.id   AF-A0A9D5FNX6-F1
#
_cell.length_a   1.000
_cell.length_b   1.000
_cell.length_c   1.000
_cell.angle_alpha   90.00
_cell.angle_beta   90.00
_cell.angle_gamma   90.00
#
_symmetry.space_group_name_H-M   'P 1'
#
loop_
_entity.id
_entity.type
_entity.pdbx_description
1 polymer ?
#
loop_
_entity_poly.entity_id
_entity_poly.type
_entity_poly.pdbx_seq_one_letter_code
_entity_poly.pdbx_strand_id
1 'polypeptide(L)'
;MGITPPTEMAGVLRRYQVLQAEEKKIKEEKALLQQRLAEHMATADLKSWYPDVDGKTLTVRRREIVEVDYNEPVLHERLGERYRHILAPDIRKIRKQLQLPEITAALAPVLDLVGAPSPDRVRAAIGQGLVTKEEFAGAFTKTTRTSVTVAAVRSKERQDVNDVGGGDAVQDSPPEQP
;
A
#
# COMPACT_ATOMS: atom_id res chain seq x y z
N MET A 1 5.36 24.99 9.42
CA MET A 1 4.27 25.96 9.21
C MET A 1 3.08 25.20 8.64
N GLY A 2 1.89 25.32 9.24
CA GLY A 2 0.68 24.70 8.71
C GLY A 2 0.11 25.56 7.58
N ILE A 3 -0.08 24.99 6.39
CA ILE A 3 -0.76 25.68 5.29
C ILE A 3 -2.25 25.60 5.59
N THR A 4 -2.86 26.74 5.96
CA THR A 4 -4.32 26.82 6.09
C THR A 4 -4.92 26.68 4.69
N PRO A 5 -5.77 25.67 4.43
CA PRO A 5 -6.37 25.52 3.11
C PRO A 5 -7.34 26.68 2.84
N PRO A 6 -7.46 27.14 1.58
CA PRO A 6 -8.52 28.07 1.19
C PRO A 6 -9.90 27.55 1.64
N THR A 7 -10.81 28.46 2.01
CA THR A 7 -12.12 28.11 2.60
C THR A 7 -12.90 27.09 1.76
N GLU A 8 -12.84 27.21 0.44
CA GLU A 8 -13.47 26.26 -0.50
C GLU A 8 -12.89 24.85 -0.37
N MET A 9 -11.56 24.72 -0.31
CA MET A 9 -10.89 23.43 -0.17
C MET A 9 -11.06 22.85 1.24
N ALA A 10 -11.17 23.68 2.27
CA ALA A 10 -11.53 23.26 3.61
C ALA A 10 -12.93 22.61 3.67
N GLY A 11 -13.87 23.10 2.85
CA GLY A 11 -15.19 22.48 2.68
C GLY A 11 -15.11 21.12 1.98
N VAL A 12 -14.34 21.03 0.89
CA VAL A 12 -14.11 19.78 0.15
C VAL A 12 -13.48 18.70 1.03
N LEU A 13 -12.43 19.05 1.79
CA LEU A 13 -11.75 18.11 2.70
C LEU A 13 -12.67 17.62 3.81
N ARG A 14 -13.51 18.49 4.39
CA ARG A 14 -14.53 18.09 5.38
C ARG A 14 -15.52 17.10 4.80
N ARG A 15 -16.06 17.37 3.61
CA ARG A 15 -16.99 16.45 2.94
C ARG A 15 -16.32 15.11 2.63
N TYR A 16 -15.08 15.14 2.17
CA TYR A 16 -14.31 13.93 1.88
C TYR A 16 -14.10 13.06 3.13
N GLN A 17 -13.79 13.66 4.28
CA GLN A 17 -13.65 12.92 5.54
C GLN A 17 -14.97 12.30 6.02
N VAL A 18 -16.10 13.01 5.86
CA VAL A 18 -17.43 12.46 6.17
C VAL A 18 -17.70 11.22 5.30
N LEU A 19 -17.44 11.30 4.00
CA LEU A 19 -17.61 10.17 3.09
C LEU A 19 -16.71 8.99 3.46
N GLN A 20 -15.45 9.23 3.86
CA GLN A 20 -14.58 8.14 4.33
C GLN A 20 -15.14 7.43 5.57
N ALA A 21 -15.74 8.17 6.50
CA ALA A 21 -16.38 7.57 7.67
C ALA A 21 -17.63 6.77 7.29
N GLU A 22 -18.45 7.28 6.37
CA GLU A 22 -19.62 6.59 5.84
C GLU A 22 -19.22 5.30 5.09
N GLU A 23 -18.21 5.35 4.21
CA GLU A 23 -17.67 4.19 3.51
C GLU A 23 -17.17 3.12 4.47
N LYS A 24 -16.48 3.53 5.54
CA LYS A 24 -16.02 2.60 6.58
C LYS A 24 -17.20 1.92 7.26
N LYS A 25 -18.23 2.68 7.65
CA LYS A 25 -19.45 2.15 8.27
C LYS A 25 -20.17 1.17 7.34
N ILE A 26 -20.37 1.54 6.08
CA ILE A 26 -21.00 0.69 5.07
C ILE A 26 -20.20 -0.61 4.87
N LYS A 27 -18.86 -0.51 4.87
CA LYS A 27 -17.99 -1.69 4.76
C LYS A 27 -18.15 -2.64 5.94
N GLU A 28 -18.21 -2.11 7.16
CA GLU A 28 -18.44 -2.89 8.39
C GLU A 28 -19.82 -3.55 8.39
N GLU A 29 -20.87 -2.81 8.02
CA GLU A 29 -22.23 -3.32 7.93
C GLU A 29 -22.36 -4.42 6.87
N LYS A 30 -21.78 -4.20 5.69
CA LYS A 30 -21.75 -5.20 4.62
C LYS A 30 -21.02 -6.47 5.06
N ALA A 31 -19.91 -6.35 5.79
CA ALA A 31 -19.18 -7.51 6.31
C ALA A 31 -20.05 -8.31 7.30
N LEU A 32 -20.78 -7.64 8.19
CA LEU A 32 -21.70 -8.29 9.12
C LEU A 32 -22.83 -9.03 8.38
N LEU A 33 -23.42 -8.41 7.35
CA LEU A 33 -24.45 -9.04 6.54
C LEU A 33 -23.92 -10.27 5.78
N GLN A 34 -22.71 -10.16 5.22
CA GLN A 34 -22.05 -11.28 4.54
C GLN A 34 -21.77 -12.44 5.50
N GLN A 35 -21.35 -12.16 6.73
CA GLN A 35 -21.15 -13.18 7.75
C GLN A 35 -22.46 -13.92 8.06
N ARG A 36 -23.56 -13.20 8.29
CA ARG A 36 -24.88 -13.81 8.53
C ARG A 36 -25.35 -14.68 7.36
N LEU A 37 -25.13 -14.23 6.12
CA LEU A 37 -25.43 -15.03 4.93
C LEU A 37 -24.58 -16.30 4.87
N ALA A 38 -23.28 -16.21 5.19
CA ALA A 38 -22.38 -17.35 5.22
C ALA A 38 -22.79 -18.37 6.30
N GLU A 39 -23.14 -17.93 7.50
CA GLU A 39 -23.63 -18.76 8.61
C GLU A 39 -24.94 -19.49 8.25
N HIS A 40 -25.88 -18.78 7.63
CA HIS A 40 -27.12 -19.39 7.14
C HIS A 40 -26.84 -20.47 6.09
N MET A 41 -26.02 -20.15 5.09
CA MET A 41 -25.63 -21.12 4.06
C MET A 41 -24.86 -22.31 4.64
N ALA A 42 -24.01 -22.10 5.65
CA ALA A 42 -23.28 -23.17 6.35
C ALA A 42 -24.23 -24.11 7.08
N THR A 43 -25.20 -23.57 7.83
CA THR A 43 -26.20 -24.35 8.56
C THR A 43 -27.07 -25.20 7.62
N ALA A 44 -27.38 -24.67 6.43
CA ALA A 44 -28.17 -25.36 5.41
C ALA A 44 -27.34 -26.23 4.44
N ASP A 45 -26.02 -26.34 4.66
CA ASP A 45 -25.06 -27.00 3.77
C ASP A 45 -25.14 -26.58 2.28
N LEU A 46 -25.42 -25.29 2.05
CA LEU A 46 -25.56 -24.71 0.72
C LEU A 46 -24.23 -24.13 0.23
N LYS A 47 -23.75 -24.59 -0.93
CA LYS A 47 -22.62 -23.96 -1.65
C LYS A 47 -23.09 -22.82 -2.55
N SER A 48 -24.31 -22.88 -3.05
CA SER A 48 -24.93 -21.85 -3.89
C SER A 48 -26.41 -21.74 -3.54
N TRP A 49 -26.92 -20.51 -3.56
CA TRP A 49 -28.29 -20.19 -3.22
C TRP A 49 -28.80 -19.04 -4.10
N TYR A 50 -30.03 -19.15 -4.58
CA TYR A 50 -30.64 -18.21 -5.53
C TYR A 50 -31.96 -17.64 -5.00
N PRO A 51 -31.93 -16.80 -3.94
CA PRO A 51 -33.16 -16.25 -3.39
C PRO A 51 -33.75 -15.15 -4.27
N ASP A 52 -35.08 -15.13 -4.36
CA ASP A 52 -35.81 -13.99 -4.90
C ASP A 52 -36.06 -12.96 -3.79
N VAL A 53 -35.54 -11.76 -3.97
CA VAL A 53 -35.72 -10.62 -3.05
C VAL A 53 -36.21 -9.43 -3.86
N ASP A 54 -37.37 -8.88 -3.50
CA ASP A 54 -37.99 -7.73 -4.19
C ASP A 54 -38.08 -7.90 -5.71
N GLY A 55 -38.47 -9.10 -6.16
CA GLY A 55 -38.62 -9.43 -7.58
C GLY A 55 -37.29 -9.60 -8.34
N LYS A 56 -36.15 -9.70 -7.63
CA LYS A 56 -34.84 -9.97 -8.22
C LYS A 56 -34.27 -11.28 -7.67
N THR A 57 -33.96 -12.20 -8.56
CA THR A 57 -33.19 -13.39 -8.21
C THR A 57 -31.73 -13.02 -7.98
N LEU A 58 -31.24 -13.24 -6.78
CA LEU A 58 -29.84 -13.01 -6.42
C LEU A 58 -29.03 -14.29 -6.61
N THR A 59 -27.71 -14.17 -6.74
CA THR A 59 -26.80 -15.32 -6.68
C THR A 59 -25.92 -15.15 -5.44
N VAL A 60 -26.09 -16.05 -4.47
CA VAL A 60 -25.26 -16.11 -3.25
C VAL A 60 -24.42 -17.38 -3.33
N ARG A 61 -23.09 -17.25 -3.21
CA ARG A 61 -22.17 -18.37 -3.23
C ARG A 61 -21.33 -18.36 -1.97
N ARG A 62 -21.27 -19.50 -1.26
CA ARG A 62 -20.36 -19.72 -0.16
C ARG A 62 -19.13 -20.45 -0.71
N ARG A 63 -17.96 -19.84 -0.56
CA ARG A 63 -16.68 -20.50 -0.85
C ARG A 63 -15.93 -20.63 0.46
N GLU A 64 -15.64 -21.86 0.85
CA GLU A 64 -14.67 -22.14 1.90
C GLU A 64 -13.29 -22.14 1.26
N ILE A 65 -12.44 -21.24 1.75
CA ILE A 65 -11.01 -21.25 1.42
C ILE A 65 -10.34 -21.71 2.70
N VAL A 66 -9.68 -22.87 2.63
CA VAL A 66 -8.82 -23.31 3.72
C VAL A 66 -7.52 -22.54 3.59
N GLU A 67 -7.36 -21.52 4.44
CA GLU A 67 -6.08 -20.83 4.58
C GLU A 67 -5.23 -21.64 5.58
N VAL A 68 -4.12 -22.19 5.08
CA VAL A 68 -3.15 -22.90 5.92
C VAL A 68 -1.96 -21.98 6.15
N ASP A 69 -1.87 -21.45 7.36
CA ASP A 69 -0.71 -20.68 7.80
C ASP A 69 0.33 -21.60 8.43
N TYR A 70 1.48 -21.68 7.80
CA TYR A 70 2.58 -22.51 8.27
C TYR A 70 3.51 -21.74 9.21
N ASN A 71 3.82 -22.33 10.36
CA ASN A 71 4.88 -21.83 11.22
C ASN A 71 6.24 -22.17 10.61
N GLU A 72 6.78 -21.24 9.81
CA GLU A 72 8.03 -21.42 9.08
C GLU A 72 9.24 -21.74 9.98
N PRO A 73 9.48 -21.07 11.12
CA PRO A 73 10.56 -21.45 12.03
C PRO A 73 10.50 -22.92 12.46
N VAL A 74 9.32 -23.38 12.87
CA VAL A 74 9.12 -24.78 13.30
C VAL A 74 9.29 -25.75 12.13
N LEU A 75 8.81 -25.41 10.94
CA LEU A 75 9.02 -26.23 9.75
C LEU A 75 10.49 -26.29 9.35
N HIS A 76 11.21 -25.17 9.47
CA HIS A 76 12.63 -25.09 9.16
C HIS A 76 13.43 -26.01 10.09
N GLU A 77 13.16 -25.97 11.39
CA GLU A 77 13.80 -26.82 12.40
C GLU A 77 13.52 -28.32 12.14
N ARG A 78 12.26 -28.67 11.85
CA ARG A 78 11.85 -30.08 11.66
C ARG A 78 12.29 -30.68 10.34
N LEU A 79 12.27 -29.89 9.27
CA LEU A 79 12.57 -30.38 7.92
C LEU A 79 14.05 -30.26 7.58
N GLY A 80 14.79 -29.36 8.25
CA GLY A 80 16.19 -29.09 7.97
C GLY A 80 16.39 -28.78 6.49
N GLU A 81 17.35 -29.46 5.86
CA GLU A 81 17.63 -29.26 4.43
C GLU A 81 16.44 -29.57 3.51
N ARG A 82 15.50 -30.42 3.94
CA ARG A 82 14.32 -30.76 3.13
C ARG A 82 13.36 -29.58 3.00
N TYR A 83 13.47 -28.57 3.85
CA TYR A 83 12.66 -27.35 3.80
C TYR A 83 12.71 -26.69 2.42
N ARG A 84 13.87 -26.71 1.74
CA ARG A 84 14.01 -26.09 0.41
C ARG A 84 13.09 -26.67 -0.66
N HIS A 85 12.69 -27.93 -0.54
CA HIS A 85 11.85 -28.60 -1.54
C HIS A 85 10.38 -28.21 -1.47
N ILE A 86 9.94 -27.62 -0.35
CA ILE A 86 8.57 -27.14 -0.18
C ILE A 86 8.44 -25.62 -0.39
N LEU A 87 9.56 -24.93 -0.59
CA LEU A 87 9.56 -23.50 -0.85
C LEU A 87 9.17 -23.21 -2.30
N ALA A 88 8.35 -22.19 -2.47
CA ALA A 88 8.09 -21.56 -3.75
C ALA A 88 8.56 -20.10 -3.71
N PRO A 89 8.84 -19.46 -4.85
CA PRO A 89 9.18 -18.04 -4.90
C PRO A 89 8.07 -17.17 -4.29
N ASP A 90 8.38 -16.49 -3.18
CA ASP A 90 7.49 -15.53 -2.54
C ASP A 90 7.87 -14.11 -2.93
N ILE A 91 7.09 -13.51 -3.84
CA ILE A 91 7.33 -12.15 -4.36
C ILE A 91 7.39 -11.11 -3.24
N ARG A 92 6.64 -11.28 -2.15
CA ARG A 92 6.63 -10.33 -1.03
C ARG A 92 7.94 -10.41 -0.25
N LYS A 93 8.44 -11.63 0.01
CA LYS A 93 9.75 -11.81 0.66
C LYS A 93 10.90 -11.40 -0.24
N ILE A 94 10.86 -11.76 -1.53
CA ILE A 94 11.82 -11.33 -2.54
C ILE A 94 11.93 -9.81 -2.55
N ARG A 95 10.80 -9.09 -2.61
CA ARG A 95 10.79 -7.62 -2.60
C ARG A 95 11.34 -7.00 -1.31
N LYS A 96 11.22 -7.70 -0.17
CA LYS A 96 11.67 -7.21 1.14
C LYS A 96 13.14 -7.52 1.44
N GLN A 97 13.61 -8.69 1.03
CA GLN A 97 14.88 -9.27 1.49
C GLN A 97 15.99 -9.21 0.43
N LEU A 98 15.64 -9.31 -0.84
CA LEU A 98 16.62 -9.34 -1.92
C LEU A 98 16.81 -7.93 -2.49
N GLN A 99 18.07 -7.55 -2.72
CA GLN A 99 18.37 -6.27 -3.36
C GLN A 99 18.06 -6.36 -4.87
N LEU A 100 17.48 -5.29 -5.42
CA LEU A 100 17.10 -5.20 -6.84
C LEU A 100 18.22 -5.57 -7.84
N PRO A 101 19.51 -5.19 -7.62
CA PRO A 101 20.58 -5.53 -8.55
C PRO A 101 20.85 -7.04 -8.65
N GLU A 102 20.84 -7.75 -7.52
CA GLU A 102 21.12 -9.20 -7.46
C GLU A 102 20.02 -10.01 -8.17
N ILE A 103 18.76 -9.63 -7.93
CA ILE A 103 17.61 -10.25 -8.63
C ILE A 103 17.69 -9.99 -10.13
N THR A 104 18.03 -8.75 -10.52
CA THR A 104 18.13 -8.38 -11.94
C THR A 104 19.18 -9.24 -12.65
N ALA A 105 20.34 -9.45 -12.01
CA ALA A 105 21.39 -10.30 -12.55
C ALA A 105 20.93 -11.77 -12.68
N ALA A 106 20.24 -12.30 -11.67
CA ALA A 106 19.71 -13.66 -11.71
C ALA A 106 18.62 -13.86 -12.79
N LEU A 107 17.83 -12.82 -13.07
CA LEU A 107 16.78 -12.84 -14.10
C LEU A 107 17.27 -12.51 -15.51
N ALA A 108 18.53 -12.09 -15.68
CA ALA A 108 19.08 -11.70 -16.98
C ALA A 108 18.85 -12.75 -18.09
N PRO A 109 18.99 -14.08 -17.87
CA PRO A 109 18.79 -15.08 -18.91
C PRO A 109 17.36 -15.20 -19.44
N VAL A 110 16.37 -14.68 -18.69
CA VAL A 110 14.94 -14.81 -19.02
C VAL A 110 14.25 -13.45 -19.13
N LEU A 111 15.02 -12.35 -19.21
CA LEU A 111 14.50 -11.00 -19.13
C LEU A 111 13.52 -10.67 -20.27
N ASP A 112 13.67 -11.27 -21.45
CA ASP A 112 12.76 -11.07 -22.57
C ASP A 112 11.36 -11.67 -22.33
N LEU A 113 11.23 -12.63 -21.41
CA LEU A 113 9.96 -13.28 -21.07
C LEU A 113 9.25 -12.60 -19.89
N VAL A 114 10.01 -12.07 -18.92
CA VAL A 114 9.46 -11.54 -17.66
C VAL A 114 9.65 -10.04 -17.49
N GLY A 115 10.46 -9.42 -18.35
CA GLY A 115 10.79 -8.01 -18.31
C GLY A 115 9.70 -7.16 -18.92
N ALA A 116 9.61 -5.92 -18.42
CA ALA A 116 8.82 -4.87 -19.04
C ALA A 116 9.69 -3.61 -19.16
N PRO A 117 9.58 -2.86 -20.26
CA PRO A 117 10.27 -1.59 -20.39
C PRO A 117 9.77 -0.63 -19.29
N SER A 118 10.71 0.00 -18.58
CA SER A 118 10.40 1.04 -17.61
C SER A 118 10.94 2.40 -18.10
N PRO A 119 10.29 3.53 -17.74
CA PRO A 119 10.75 4.85 -18.17
C PRO A 119 12.21 5.13 -17.81
N ASP A 120 12.66 4.69 -16.64
CA ASP A 120 14.03 4.92 -16.18
C ASP A 120 15.05 4.10 -16.98
N ARG A 121 14.73 2.84 -17.30
CA ARG A 121 15.58 1.97 -18.14
C ARG A 121 15.67 2.49 -19.57
N VAL A 122 14.55 2.94 -20.16
CA VAL A 122 14.53 3.53 -21.50
C VAL A 122 15.36 4.81 -21.55
N ARG A 123 15.22 5.71 -20.56
CA ARG A 123 16.05 6.93 -20.49
C ARG A 123 17.53 6.61 -20.36
N ALA A 124 17.89 5.63 -19.53
CA ALA A 124 19.28 5.20 -19.38
C ALA A 124 19.85 4.63 -20.69
N ALA A 125 19.09 3.77 -21.38
CA ALA A 125 19.52 3.18 -22.64
C ALA A 125 19.70 4.22 -23.76
N ILE A 126 18.81 5.22 -23.84
CA ILE A 126 18.95 6.36 -24.75
C ILE A 126 20.18 7.21 -24.38
N GLY A 127 20.37 7.50 -23.09
CA GLY A 127 21.53 8.26 -22.61
C GLY A 127 22.87 7.56 -22.85
N GLN A 128 22.87 6.23 -22.94
CA GLN A 128 24.03 5.39 -23.25
C GLN A 128 24.20 5.14 -24.76
N GLY A 129 23.27 5.59 -25.60
CA GLY A 129 23.30 5.36 -27.05
C GLY A 129 23.03 3.91 -27.47
N LEU A 130 22.47 3.07 -26.58
CA LEU A 130 22.10 1.69 -26.90
C LEU A 130 20.87 1.60 -27.82
N VAL A 131 20.00 2.60 -27.72
CA VAL A 131 18.77 2.77 -28.49
C VAL A 131 18.52 4.26 -28.71
N THR A 132 17.81 4.60 -29.76
CA THR A 132 17.44 5.97 -30.15
C THR A 132 16.02 6.31 -29.72
N LYS A 133 15.65 7.60 -29.71
CA LYS A 133 14.28 8.01 -29.35
C LYS A 133 13.28 7.60 -30.43
N GLU A 134 13.73 7.62 -31.68
CA GLU A 134 12.97 7.34 -32.88
C GLU A 134 12.49 5.88 -32.90
N GLU A 135 13.29 4.94 -32.35
CA GLU A 135 12.92 3.53 -32.22
C GLU A 135 11.73 3.28 -31.28
N PHE A 136 11.40 4.23 -30.39
CA PHE A 136 10.23 4.15 -29.52
C PHE A 136 9.03 4.96 -30.06
N ALA A 137 9.17 5.66 -31.18
CA ALA A 137 8.09 6.47 -31.74
C ALA A 137 6.89 5.59 -32.14
N GLY A 138 5.71 5.91 -31.60
CA GLY A 138 4.48 5.14 -31.85
C GLY A 138 4.37 3.84 -31.02
N ALA A 139 5.39 3.48 -30.23
CA ALA A 139 5.40 2.26 -29.42
C ALA A 139 4.97 2.47 -27.95
N PHE A 140 4.40 3.64 -27.62
CA PHE A 140 3.90 3.93 -26.27
C PHE A 140 2.63 4.78 -26.29
N THR A 141 1.80 4.62 -25.26
CA THR A 141 0.68 5.52 -24.96
C THR A 141 0.97 6.26 -23.66
N LYS A 142 0.86 7.59 -23.68
CA LYS A 142 0.99 8.41 -22.49
C LYS A 142 -0.38 8.75 -21.93
N THR A 143 -0.72 8.17 -20.78
CA THR A 143 -1.93 8.52 -20.02
C THR A 143 -1.52 9.20 -18.73
N THR A 144 -1.93 10.45 -18.54
CA THR A 144 -1.74 11.16 -17.27
C THR A 144 -2.87 10.80 -16.33
N ARG A 145 -2.59 10.05 -15.27
CA ARG A 145 -3.55 9.78 -14.20
C ARG A 145 -3.21 10.65 -12.99
N THR A 146 -4.10 11.59 -12.68
CA THR A 146 -4.02 12.35 -11.43
C THR A 146 -4.64 11.52 -10.31
N SER A 147 -3.89 11.24 -9.26
CA SER A 147 -4.39 10.59 -8.04
C SER A 147 -4.12 11.51 -6.85
N VAL A 148 -5.18 11.84 -6.10
CA VAL A 148 -5.09 12.57 -4.84
C VAL A 148 -5.38 11.59 -3.71
N THR A 149 -4.48 11.48 -2.75
CA THR A 149 -4.65 10.65 -1.54
C THR A 149 -4.79 11.57 -0.35
N VAL A 150 -5.89 11.42 0.41
CA VAL A 150 -6.10 12.13 1.68
C VAL A 150 -6.04 11.11 2.80
N ALA A 151 -5.05 11.26 3.67
CA ALA A 151 -4.87 10.41 4.85
C ALA A 151 -4.77 11.30 6.09
N ALA A 152 -5.36 10.84 7.20
CA ALA A 152 -5.16 11.49 8.49
C ALA A 152 -3.75 11.17 8.99
N VAL A 153 -2.97 12.20 9.33
CA VAL A 153 -1.68 12.03 9.99
C VAL A 153 -1.93 11.89 11.49
N ARG A 154 -1.41 10.83 12.12
CA ARG A 154 -1.38 10.74 13.59
C ARG A 154 -0.40 11.81 14.09
N SER A 155 -0.91 12.76 14.87
CA SER A 155 -0.07 13.74 15.56
C SER A 155 0.93 13.00 16.45
N LYS A 156 2.23 13.12 16.17
CA LYS A 156 3.24 12.89 17.21
C LYS A 156 2.99 13.96 18.27
N GLU A 157 2.72 13.55 19.50
CA GLU A 157 2.83 14.40 20.68
C GLU A 157 4.16 15.17 20.62
N ARG A 158 4.06 16.50 20.61
CA ARG A 158 5.16 17.38 20.97
C ARG A 158 5.39 17.23 22.47
N GLN A 159 6.28 16.33 22.87
CA GLN A 159 6.98 16.48 24.14
C GLN A 159 8.18 17.40 23.88
N ASP A 160 7.94 18.70 23.96
CA ASP A 160 8.96 19.64 24.39
C ASP A 160 8.60 20.02 25.83
N VAL A 161 9.02 19.17 26.77
CA VAL A 161 9.09 19.54 28.18
C VAL A 161 10.40 20.28 28.35
N ASN A 162 10.28 21.57 28.69
CA ASN A 162 11.36 22.48 29.06
C ASN A 162 12.45 21.80 29.91
N ASP A 163 13.65 21.71 29.35
CA ASP A 163 14.88 21.59 30.12
C ASP A 163 15.40 23.02 30.37
N VAL A 164 15.12 23.55 31.56
CA VAL A 164 15.69 24.81 32.05
C VAL A 164 16.89 24.45 32.93
N GLY A 165 18.07 24.46 32.32
CA GLY A 165 19.37 24.64 32.95
C GLY A 165 20.23 25.33 31.90
N GLY A 166 20.61 26.60 32.05
CA GLY A 166 21.39 27.15 33.15
C GLY A 166 22.75 27.51 32.58
N GLY A 167 23.08 28.80 32.50
CA GLY A 167 24.38 29.24 31.97
C GLY A 167 24.41 30.70 31.57
N ASP A 168 24.73 31.54 32.57
CA ASP A 168 25.08 32.96 32.47
C ASP A 168 26.04 33.30 31.32
N ALA A 169 25.87 34.50 30.74
CA ALA A 169 26.94 35.50 30.68
C ALA A 169 26.48 36.81 30.02
N VAL A 170 26.40 37.86 30.86
CA VAL A 170 26.86 39.24 30.62
C VAL A 170 26.13 40.07 29.55
N GLN A 171 25.17 40.89 30.00
CA GLN A 171 24.88 42.19 29.37
C GLN A 171 25.22 43.29 30.37
N ASP A 172 26.35 43.95 30.12
CA ASP A 172 26.68 45.25 30.67
C ASP A 172 25.98 46.31 29.81
N SER A 173 25.38 47.32 30.44
CA SER A 173 24.71 48.46 29.79
C SER A 173 24.66 49.59 30.81
N PRO A 174 24.54 50.87 30.40
CA PRO A 174 25.00 51.57 29.19
C PRO A 174 25.82 52.83 29.62
N PRO A 175 26.10 53.82 28.75
CA PRO A 175 25.21 54.99 28.79
C PRO A 175 24.96 55.68 27.44
N GLU A 176 23.70 56.05 27.25
CA GLU A 176 23.20 57.19 26.47
C GLU A 176 23.37 58.44 27.38
N GLN A 177 23.77 59.67 27.03
CA GLN A 177 23.92 60.52 25.83
C GLN A 177 24.87 61.69 26.23
N PRO A 178 25.20 62.68 25.38
CA PRO A 178 25.31 62.75 23.93
C PRO A 178 26.76 62.64 23.41
#